data_AF-A0A963U5W6-F1
#
_entry.id   AF-A0A963U5W6-F1
#
_cell.length_a   1.000
_cell.length_b   1.000
_cell.length_c   1.000
_cell.angle_alpha   90.00
_cell.angle_beta   90.00
_cell.angle_gamma   90.00
#
_symmetry.space_group_name_H-M   'P 1'
#
loop_
_entity.id
_entity.type
_entity.pdbx_description
1 polymer ?
#
loop_
_entity_poly.entity_id
_entity_poly.type
_entity_poly.pdbx_seq_one_letter_code
_entity_poly.pdbx_strand_id
1 'polypeptide(L)' 'MGGLALLLLAIGLVLSLEGLVLALAPSRIDELLDLIRRLPVETRRNFGLGALALGLALIWLAGALQG' A
#
# COMPACT_ATOMS: atom_id res chain seq x y z
N MET A 1 3.52 -23.05 2.24
CA MET A 1 4.58 -22.27 1.59
C MET A 1 5.59 -21.86 2.65
N GLY A 2 6.90 -22.00 2.43
CA GLY A 2 7.89 -21.60 3.45
C GLY A 2 7.83 -20.10 3.74
N GLY A 3 8.06 -19.68 4.99
CA GLY A 3 7.97 -18.27 5.39
C GLY A 3 8.85 -17.33 4.56
N LEU A 4 10.03 -17.81 4.13
CA LEU A 4 10.95 -17.08 3.26
C LEU A 4 10.37 -16.83 1.85
N ALA A 5 9.61 -17.79 1.31
CA ALA A 5 8.96 -17.63 0.00
C ALA A 5 7.84 -16.58 0.06
N LEU A 6 7.09 -16.52 1.17
CA LEU A 6 6.06 -15.50 1.39
C LEU A 6 6.67 -14.10 1.53
N LEU A 7 7.81 -13.97 2.22
CA LEU A 7 8.53 -12.71 2.33
C LEU A 7 9.01 -12.21 0.95
N LEU A 8 9.61 -13.09 0.15
CA LEU A 8 10.04 -12.75 -1.21
C LEU A 8 8.85 -12.33 -2.10
N LEU A 9 7.72 -13.04 -2.00
CA LEU A 9 6.50 -12.70 -2.73
C LEU A 9 5.94 -11.33 -2.30
N ALA A 10 5.83 -11.08 -1.00
CA ALA A 10 5.32 -9.81 -0.48
C ALA A 10 6.19 -8.63 -0.94
N ILE A 11 7.51 -8.76 -0.83
CA ILE A 11 8.46 -7.73 -1.28
C ILE A 11 8.36 -7.54 -2.80
N GLY A 12 8.35 -8.64 -3.57
CA GLY A 12 8.27 -8.59 -5.03
C GLY A 12 6.99 -7.92 -5.53
N LEU A 13 5.85 -8.16 -4.89
CA LEU A 13 4.57 -7.52 -5.20
C LEU A 13 4.59 -6.02 -4.90
N VAL A 14 5.11 -5.61 -3.74
CA VAL A 14 5.24 -4.19 -3.37
C VAL A 14 6.12 -3.45 -4.38
N LEU A 15 7.32 -3.99 -4.67
CA LEU A 15 8.23 -3.39 -5.65
C LEU A 15 7.63 -3.30 -7.05
N SER A 16 6.92 -4.34 -7.47
CA SER A 16 6.29 -4.37 -8.81
C SER A 16 5.18 -3.32 -8.92
N LEU A 17 4.34 -3.19 -7.90
CA LEU A 17 3.27 -2.18 -7.87
C LEU A 17 3.83 -0.76 -7.80
N GLU A 18 4.80 -0.50 -6.92
CA GLU A 18 5.44 0.82 -6.81
C GLU A 18 6.19 1.19 -8.09
N GLY A 19 6.95 0.25 -8.66
CA GLY A 19 7.65 0.43 -9.92
C GLY A 19 6.70 0.68 -11.10
N LEU A 20 5.54 0.03 -11.12
CA LEU A 20 4.53 0.24 -12.15
C LEU A 20 3.93 1.66 -12.08
N VAL A 21 3.63 2.14 -10.87
CA VAL A 21 3.14 3.50 -10.64
C VAL A 21 4.18 4.53 -11.15
N LEU A 22 5.46 4.32 -10.83
CA LEU A 22 6.57 5.16 -11.29
C LEU A 22 6.77 5.09 -12.81
N ALA A 23 6.67 3.91 -13.41
CA ALA A 23 6.94 3.68 -14.83
C ALA A 23 5.80 4.17 -15.74
N LEU A 24 4.53 3.94 -15.37
CA LEU A 24 3.38 4.25 -16.21
C LEU A 24 2.83 5.66 -16.02
N ALA A 25 2.97 6.24 -14.83
CA ALA A 25 2.30 7.49 -14.50
C ALA A 25 3.16 8.43 -13.64
N PRO A 26 4.43 8.70 -14.02
CA PRO A 26 5.33 9.53 -13.21
C PRO A 26 4.75 10.92 -12.93
N SER A 27 4.15 11.59 -13.93
CA SER A 27 3.55 12.92 -13.75
C SER A 27 2.30 12.93 -12.87
N ARG A 28 1.59 11.80 -12.75
CA ARG A 28 0.42 11.68 -11.87
C ARG A 28 0.82 11.64 -10.40
N ILE A 29 2.02 11.15 -10.09
CA ILE A 29 2.54 11.12 -8.72
C ILE A 29 2.72 12.54 -8.20
N ASP A 30 3.26 13.44 -9.02
CA ASP A 30 3.45 14.85 -8.66
C ASP A 30 2.12 15.55 -8.39
N GLU A 31 1.13 15.37 -9.28
CA GLU A 31 -0.23 15.90 -9.11
C GLU A 31 -0.88 15.38 -7.81
N LEU A 32 -0.73 14.09 -7.52
CA LEU A 32 -1.31 13.45 -6.33
C LEU A 32 -0.61 13.95 -5.06
N LEU A 33 0.71 14.10 -5.09
CA LEU A 33 1.50 14.62 -3.97
C LEU A 33 1.11 16.06 -3.64
N ASP A 34 0.90 16.89 -4.66
CA ASP A 34 0.44 18.26 -4.45
C ASP A 34 -0.98 18.32 -3.87
N LEU A 35 -1.85 17.40 -4.28
CA LEU A 35 -3.18 17.26 -3.70
C LEU A 35 -3.10 16.83 -2.23
N ILE A 36 -2.27 15.85 -1.90
CA ILE A 36 -2.04 15.38 -0.53
C ILE A 36 -1.41 16.48 0.34
N ARG A 37 -0.47 17.26 -0.21
CA ARG A 37 0.19 18.37 0.51
C ARG A 37 -0.78 19.46 0.93
N ARG A 38 -1.85 19.70 0.15
CA ARG A 38 -2.90 20.67 0.46
C ARG A 38 -3.81 20.21 1.61
N LEU A 39 -3.79 18.93 1.97
CA LEU A 39 -4.60 18.40 3.08
C LEU A 39 -4.01 18.79 4.44
N PRO A 40 -4.85 19.05 5.45
CA PRO A 40 -4.42 19.16 6.85
C PRO A 40 -3.64 17.92 7.30
N VAL A 41 -2.71 18.10 8.23
CA VAL A 41 -1.86 17.00 8.73
C VAL A 41 -2.71 15.90 9.37
N GLU A 42 -3.77 16.25 10.08
CA GLU A 42 -4.68 15.28 10.71
C GLU A 42 -5.43 14.44 9.67
N THR A 43 -5.90 15.06 8.58
CA THR A 43 -6.55 14.34 7.48
C THR A 43 -5.58 13.35 6.81
N ARG A 44 -4.33 13.76 6.57
CA ARG A 44 -3.27 12.88 6.05
C ARG A 44 -3.01 11.70 6.98
N ARG A 45 -2.92 11.95 8.28
CA ARG A 45 -2.74 10.91 9.30
C ARG A 45 -3.91 9.94 9.31
N ASN A 46 -5.14 10.44 9.30
CA ASN A 46 -6.34 9.60 9.34
C ASN A 46 -6.46 8.73 8.08
N PHE A 47 -6.10 9.27 6.91
CA PHE A 47 -6.00 8.49 5.67
C PHE A 47 -4.99 7.35 5.79
N GLY A 48 -3.78 7.65 6.30
CA GLY A 48 -2.75 6.63 6.51
C GLY A 48 -3.17 5.56 7.51
N LEU A 49 -3.79 5.95 8.63
CA LEU A 49 -4.32 5.02 9.63
C LEU A 49 -5.44 4.15 9.05
N GLY A 50 -6.34 4.71 8.24
CA GLY A 50 -7.40 3.97 7.56
C GLY A 50 -6.84 2.93 6.58
N ALA A 51 -5.84 3.31 5.76
CA ALA A 51 -5.17 2.39 4.85
C ALA A 51 -4.44 1.25 5.60
N LEU A 52 -3.75 1.58 6.69
CA LEU A 52 -3.10 0.59 7.56
C LEU A 52 -4.10 -0.39 8.18
N ALA A 53 -5.20 0.13 8.76
CA ALA A 53 -6.24 -0.69 9.38
C ALA A 53 -6.89 -1.62 8.36
N LEU A 54 -7.20 -1.12 7.16
CA LEU A 54 -7.76 -1.93 6.08
C LEU A 54 -6.77 -3.01 5.62
N GLY A 55 -5.49 -2.67 5.43
CA GLY A 55 -4.46 -3.63 5.07
C GLY A 55 -4.33 -4.76 6.09
N LEU A 56 -4.33 -4.43 7.38
CA LEU A 56 -4.29 -5.42 8.46
C LEU A 56 -5.55 -6.29 8.49
N ALA A 57 -6.73 -5.69 8.27
CA ALA A 57 -8.00 -6.41 8.19
C ALA A 57 -8.01 -7.42 7.02
N LEU A 58 -7.48 -7.03 5.85
CA LEU A 58 -7.37 -7.92 4.70
C LEU A 58 -6.39 -9.09 4.94
N ILE A 59 -5.25 -8.82 5.57
CA ILE A 59 -4.28 -9.87 5.96
C ILE A 59 -4.94 -10.85 6.93
N TRP A 60 -5.66 -10.34 7.93
CA TRP A 60 -6.38 -11.17 8.89
C TRP A 60 -7.47 -12.01 8.23
N LEU A 61 -8.26 -11.40 7.34
CA LEU A 61 -9.30 -12.11 6.57
C LEU A 61 -8.70 -13.20 5.69
N ALA A 62 -7.59 -12.91 4.99
CA ALA A 62 -6.91 -13.91 4.17
C ALA A 62 -6.42 -15.11 5.00
N GLY A 63 -5.95 -14.87 6.22
CA GLY A 63 -5.63 -15.94 7.17
C GLY A 63 -6.86 -16.71 7.64
N ALA A 64 -7.95 -16.01 7.95
CA ALA A 64 -9.21 -16.62 8.38
C ALA A 64 -9.87 -17.50 7.31
N LEU A 65 -9.73 -17.13 6.03
CA LEU A 65 -10.25 -17.90 4.88
C LEU A 65 -9.36 -19.10 4.50
N GLN A 66 -8.13 -19.18 5.01
CA GLN A 66 -7.20 -20.30 4.78
C GLN A 66 -7.36 -21.42 5.82
N GLY A 67 -8.04 -21.16 6.94
CA GLY A 67 -8.41 -22.17 7.94
C GLY A 67 -9.73 -22.86 7.60
#